data_AF-C0HIX1-F1
#
_entry.id   AF-C0HIX1-F1
#
_cell.length_a   1.000
_cell.length_b   1.000
_cell.length_c   1.000
_cell.angle_alpha   90.00
_cell.angle_beta   90.00
_cell.angle_gamma   90.00
#
_symmetry.space_group_name_H-M   'P 1'
#
loop_
_entity.id
_entity.type
_entity.pdbx_description
1 polymer ?
#
loop_
_entity_poly.entity_id
_entity_poly.type
_entity_poly.pdbx_seq_one_letter_code
_entity_poly.pdbx_strand_id
1 'polypeptide(L)'
;MAYHFSECVERHAYSTYDEFLKLHEEELKRLPAPEAALNYYMNEDLYLFDEFQASRTPGSRRPKIDNLYDVFVNIREDEAEHCKTMKTCQTHGNLRSPHSTPNCLEDDTECVIPENDCEGIVDCVKKSLTK
;
A
#
# COMPACT_ATOMS: atom_id res chain seq x y z
N MET A 1 11.26 -10.99 2.17
CA MET A 1 10.23 -12.04 1.93
C MET A 1 8.80 -11.57 2.11
N ALA A 2 8.39 -11.01 3.27
CA ALA A 2 7.00 -10.59 3.50
C ALA A 2 6.44 -9.61 2.45
N TYR A 3 7.18 -8.54 2.16
CA TYR A 3 6.74 -7.52 1.19
C TYR A 3 6.60 -8.03 -0.24
N HIS A 4 7.36 -9.05 -0.64
CA HIS A 4 7.21 -9.66 -1.96
C HIS A 4 5.93 -10.51 -2.05
N PHE A 5 5.59 -11.22 -0.97
CA PHE A 5 4.32 -11.92 -0.89
C PHE A 5 3.15 -10.93 -0.93
N SER A 6 3.20 -9.86 -0.14
CA SER A 6 2.20 -8.80 -0.18
C SER A 6 2.09 -8.18 -1.57
N GLU A 7 3.20 -7.85 -2.24
CA GLU A 7 3.20 -7.36 -3.63
C GLU A 7 2.43 -8.29 -4.58
N CYS A 8 2.61 -9.60 -4.43
CA CYS A 8 1.89 -10.58 -5.25
C CYS A 8 0.39 -10.63 -4.95
N VAL A 9 0.00 -10.49 -3.68
CA VAL A 9 -1.40 -10.41 -3.27
C VAL A 9 -2.05 -9.15 -3.87
N GLU A 10 -1.43 -7.99 -3.74
CA GLU A 10 -2.00 -6.74 -4.28
C GLU A 10 -2.11 -6.78 -5.81
N ARG A 11 -1.12 -7.38 -6.48
CA ARG A 11 -1.17 -7.56 -7.94
C ARG A 11 -2.34 -8.44 -8.37
N HIS A 12 -2.63 -9.49 -7.60
CA HIS A 12 -3.78 -10.34 -7.86
C HIS A 12 -5.08 -9.58 -7.62
N ALA A 13 -5.18 -8.86 -6.49
CA ALA A 13 -6.34 -8.03 -6.18
C ALA A 13 -6.64 -7.00 -7.29
N TYR A 14 -5.61 -6.31 -7.78
CA TYR A 14 -5.74 -5.42 -8.94
C TYR A 14 -6.37 -6.12 -10.15
N SER A 15 -5.86 -7.30 -10.51
CA SER A 15 -6.37 -8.06 -11.66
C SER A 15 -7.82 -8.46 -11.47
N THR A 16 -8.20 -8.89 -10.27
CA THR A 16 -9.57 -9.26 -9.92
C THR A 16 -10.53 -8.09 -10.06
N TYR A 17 -10.16 -6.91 -9.54
CA TYR A 17 -11.00 -5.72 -9.68
C TYR A 17 -11.08 -5.23 -11.13
N ASP A 18 -9.99 -5.31 -11.90
CA ASP A 18 -9.98 -4.92 -13.30
C ASP A 18 -10.89 -5.82 -14.16
N GLU A 19 -10.87 -7.13 -13.92
CA GLU A 19 -11.79 -8.08 -14.57
C GLU A 19 -13.25 -7.83 -14.16
N PHE A 20 -13.50 -7.61 -12.87
CA PHE A 20 -14.84 -7.33 -12.35
C PHE A 20 -15.44 -6.04 -12.95
N LEU A 21 -14.64 -4.98 -13.04
CA LEU A 21 -15.04 -3.70 -13.63
C LEU A 21 -15.41 -3.86 -15.11
N LYS A 22 -14.67 -4.66 -15.87
CA LYS A 22 -14.95 -4.94 -17.29
C LYS A 22 -16.23 -5.75 -17.47
N LEU A 23 -16.52 -6.68 -16.57
CA LEU A 23 -17.67 -7.58 -16.68
C LEU A 23 -18.98 -6.89 -16.25
N HIS A 24 -18.93 -6.04 -15.22
CA HIS A 24 -20.13 -5.46 -14.58
C HIS A 24 -20.26 -3.94 -14.77
N GLU A 25 -19.59 -3.36 -15.77
CA GLU A 25 -19.53 -1.91 -15.99
C GLU A 25 -20.91 -1.24 -15.99
N GLU A 26 -21.86 -1.77 -16.76
CA GLU A 26 -23.20 -1.18 -16.91
C GLU A 26 -24.02 -1.24 -15.61
N GLU A 27 -23.91 -2.35 -14.88
CA GLU A 27 -24.64 -2.58 -13.63
C GLU A 27 -24.12 -1.64 -12.53
N LEU A 28 -22.80 -1.52 -12.41
CA LEU A 28 -22.13 -0.71 -11.40
C LEU A 28 -22.38 0.78 -11.61
N LYS A 29 -22.45 1.25 -12.87
CA LYS A 29 -22.75 2.66 -13.18
C LYS A 29 -24.18 3.06 -12.83
N ARG A 30 -25.12 2.10 -12.79
CA ARG A 30 -26.51 2.36 -12.42
C ARG A 30 -26.71 2.46 -10.90
N LEU A 31 -25.79 1.89 -10.12
CA LEU A 31 -25.90 1.87 -8.67
C LEU A 31 -25.26 3.12 -8.05
N PRO A 32 -25.91 3.72 -7.04
CA PRO A 32 -25.32 4.85 -6.33
C PRO A 32 -24.10 4.41 -5.52
N ALA A 33 -23.18 5.35 -5.29
CA ALA A 33 -22.02 5.10 -4.45
C ALA A 33 -22.44 4.83 -2.99
N PRO A 34 -21.84 3.83 -2.31
CA PRO A 34 -22.09 3.58 -0.89
C PRO A 34 -21.60 4.73 -0.02
N GLU A 35 -22.35 5.07 1.03
CA GLU A 35 -22.01 6.15 1.97
C GLU A 35 -20.63 5.95 2.61
N ALA A 36 -20.26 4.71 2.94
CA ALA A 36 -18.95 4.40 3.50
C ALA A 36 -17.79 4.78 2.55
N ALA A 37 -17.96 4.56 1.24
CA ALA A 37 -16.95 4.92 0.25
C ALA A 37 -16.87 6.44 0.04
N LEU A 38 -18.02 7.12 0.03
CA LEU A 38 -18.07 8.58 -0.02
C LEU A 38 -17.33 9.18 1.18
N ASN A 39 -17.61 8.70 2.39
CA ASN A 39 -16.91 9.15 3.59
C ASN A 39 -15.41 8.84 3.53
N TYR A 40 -15.01 7.66 3.06
CA TYR A 40 -13.59 7.30 3.01
C TYR A 40 -12.81 8.17 2.00
N TYR A 41 -13.34 8.40 0.80
CA TYR A 41 -12.62 9.04 -0.29
C TYR A 41 -12.88 10.55 -0.44
N MET A 42 -13.98 11.09 0.09
CA MET A 42 -14.35 12.52 -0.02
C MET A 42 -14.19 13.32 1.26
N ASN A 43 -13.97 12.68 2.41
CA ASN A 43 -13.79 13.42 3.65
C ASN A 43 -12.48 14.22 3.62
N GLU A 44 -12.43 15.30 4.40
CA GLU A 44 -11.29 16.23 4.42
C GLU A 44 -10.02 15.61 5.02
N ASP A 45 -10.17 14.58 5.86
CA ASP A 45 -9.06 13.87 6.50
C ASP A 45 -8.55 12.70 5.64
N LEU A 46 -7.83 13.04 4.56
CA LEU A 46 -7.16 12.08 3.67
C LEU A 46 -5.74 11.72 4.12
N TYR A 47 -5.43 11.92 5.41
CA TYR A 47 -4.09 11.70 5.99
C TYR A 47 -3.56 10.29 5.69
N LEU A 48 -4.39 9.26 5.81
CA LEU A 48 -4.02 7.88 5.48
C LEU A 48 -3.81 7.63 3.98
N PHE A 49 -4.40 8.45 3.11
CA PHE A 49 -4.34 8.21 1.67
C PHE A 49 -3.01 8.67 1.08
N ASP A 50 -2.51 9.82 1.53
CA ASP A 50 -1.27 10.42 1.03
C ASP A 50 -0.01 9.78 1.63
N GLU A 51 -0.08 9.19 2.84
CA GLU A 51 1.08 8.60 3.51
C GLU A 51 1.50 7.23 2.96
N PHE A 52 0.55 6.42 2.47
CA PHE A 52 0.82 5.05 2.01
C PHE A 52 1.11 4.95 0.52
N GLN A 53 1.12 6.07 -0.22
CA GLN A 53 1.45 6.13 -1.64
C GLN A 53 2.93 6.46 -1.86
N ALA A 54 3.78 5.42 -1.96
CA ALA A 54 5.22 5.61 -2.12
C ALA A 54 5.65 6.21 -3.49
N SER A 55 4.74 6.26 -4.47
CA SER A 55 5.06 6.61 -5.87
C SER A 55 4.56 7.98 -6.32
N ARG A 56 3.81 8.71 -5.48
CA ARG A 56 3.13 9.95 -5.83
C ARG A 56 3.39 11.06 -4.83
N THR A 57 3.22 12.30 -5.27
CA THR A 57 3.24 13.45 -4.38
C THR A 57 1.95 13.50 -3.55
N PRO A 58 2.02 13.82 -2.24
CA PRO A 58 0.84 14.04 -1.41
C PRO A 58 -0.13 15.02 -2.07
N GLY A 59 -1.43 14.74 -2.02
CA GLY A 59 -2.46 15.61 -2.58
C GLY A 59 -2.68 15.49 -4.09
N SER A 60 -1.84 14.73 -4.81
CA SER A 60 -1.96 14.59 -6.27
C SER A 60 -3.16 13.75 -6.70
N ARG A 61 -3.62 12.82 -5.85
CA ARG A 61 -4.81 11.99 -6.10
C ARG A 61 -5.92 12.39 -5.12
N ARG A 62 -7.01 12.92 -5.68
CA ARG A 62 -8.27 13.18 -4.99
C ARG A 62 -9.36 12.47 -5.77
N PRO A 63 -9.73 11.25 -5.37
CA PRO A 63 -10.79 10.51 -6.01
C PRO A 63 -12.06 11.35 -6.12
N LYS A 64 -12.80 11.18 -7.22
CA LYS A 64 -14.18 11.62 -7.37
C LYS A 64 -15.04 10.38 -7.54
N ILE A 65 -16.24 10.39 -6.97
CA ILE A 65 -17.11 9.23 -6.86
C ILE A 65 -18.53 9.74 -7.08
N ASP A 66 -19.09 9.38 -8.23
CA ASP A 66 -20.49 9.69 -8.56
C ASP A 66 -21.35 8.41 -8.50
N ASN A 67 -20.76 7.25 -8.76
CA ASN A 67 -21.44 5.96 -8.82
C ASN A 67 -20.59 4.84 -8.20
N LEU A 68 -21.16 3.63 -8.09
CA LEU A 68 -20.46 2.47 -7.53
C LEU A 68 -19.29 2.01 -8.40
N TYR A 69 -19.35 2.19 -9.72
CA TYR A 69 -18.24 1.87 -10.62
C TYR A 69 -17.00 2.69 -10.27
N ASP A 70 -17.14 3.99 -10.00
CA ASP A 70 -16.04 4.87 -9.62
C ASP A 70 -15.37 4.41 -8.31
N VAL A 71 -16.16 3.87 -7.37
CA VAL A 71 -15.63 3.29 -6.12
C VAL A 71 -14.71 2.12 -6.44
N PHE A 72 -15.15 1.17 -7.26
CA PHE A 72 -14.32 0.02 -7.63
C PHE A 72 -13.10 0.41 -8.46
N VAL A 73 -13.19 1.44 -9.30
CA VAL A 73 -12.02 2.01 -9.98
C VAL A 73 -11.03 2.55 -8.95
N ASN A 74 -11.50 3.29 -7.95
CA ASN A 74 -10.62 3.83 -6.90
C ASN A 74 -9.95 2.72 -6.08
N ILE A 75 -10.69 1.66 -5.73
CA ILE A 75 -10.13 0.49 -5.04
C ILE A 75 -9.05 -0.17 -5.90
N ARG A 76 -9.32 -0.40 -7.20
CA ARG A 76 -8.33 -0.99 -8.12
C ARG A 76 -7.04 -0.15 -8.15
N GLU A 77 -7.17 1.17 -8.27
CA GLU A 77 -6.01 2.06 -8.27
C GLU A 77 -5.27 2.08 -6.92
N ASP A 78 -5.98 1.87 -5.80
CA ASP A 78 -5.35 1.70 -4.47
C ASP A 78 -4.48 0.45 -4.44
N GLU A 79 -4.97 -0.68 -4.97
CA GLU A 79 -4.15 -1.91 -5.04
C GLU A 79 -2.92 -1.74 -5.93
N ALA A 80 -3.01 -0.92 -6.99
CA ALA A 80 -1.86 -0.58 -7.81
C ALA A 80 -0.81 0.23 -7.01
N GLU A 81 -1.24 1.17 -6.17
CA GLU A 81 -0.34 1.91 -5.29
C GLU A 81 0.22 1.03 -4.17
N HIS A 82 -0.58 0.15 -3.56
CA HIS A 82 -0.11 -0.83 -2.58
C HIS A 82 0.98 -1.71 -3.17
N CYS A 83 0.79 -2.19 -4.40
CA CYS A 83 1.78 -3.01 -5.11
C CYS A 83 3.13 -2.27 -5.25
N LYS A 84 3.10 -0.96 -5.59
CA LYS A 84 4.31 -0.12 -5.66
C LYS A 84 4.93 0.08 -4.27
N THR A 85 4.13 0.36 -3.26
CA THR A 85 4.61 0.54 -1.89
C THR A 85 5.27 -0.74 -1.38
N MET A 86 4.66 -1.91 -1.59
CA MET A 86 5.24 -3.21 -1.23
C MET A 86 6.56 -3.46 -1.96
N LYS A 87 6.66 -3.09 -3.24
CA LYS A 87 7.91 -3.16 -3.98
C LYS A 87 8.99 -2.24 -3.41
N THR A 88 8.64 -1.01 -3.04
CA THR A 88 9.56 -0.07 -2.39
C THR A 88 10.06 -0.60 -1.05
N CYS A 89 9.18 -1.21 -0.24
CA CYS A 89 9.52 -1.81 1.05
C CYS A 89 10.48 -3.01 0.96
N GLN A 90 10.66 -3.62 -0.22
CA GLN A 90 11.62 -4.73 -0.39
C GLN A 90 13.07 -4.26 -0.31
N THR A 91 13.34 -2.96 -0.48
CA THR A 91 14.68 -2.37 -0.39
C THR A 91 14.78 -1.50 0.86
N HIS A 92 15.80 -1.74 1.69
CA HIS A 92 16.04 -0.95 2.89
C HIS A 92 16.32 0.53 2.56
N GLY A 93 15.79 1.44 3.37
CA GLY A 93 16.05 2.89 3.26
C GLY A 93 15.25 3.64 2.18
N ASN A 94 14.39 2.96 1.40
CA ASN A 94 13.63 3.60 0.32
C ASN A 94 12.31 4.24 0.75
N LEU A 95 11.90 4.10 2.01
CA LEU A 95 10.69 4.73 2.55
C LEU A 95 11.06 6.03 3.25
N ARG A 96 10.41 7.12 2.84
CA ARG A 96 10.54 8.43 3.47
C ARG A 96 9.16 8.89 3.92
N SER A 97 9.02 9.27 5.20
CA SER A 97 7.81 9.92 5.67
C SER A 97 7.59 11.25 4.94
N PRO A 98 6.39 11.54 4.41
CA PRO A 98 6.09 12.83 3.77
C PRO A 98 6.32 14.05 4.68
N HIS A 99 6.32 13.83 6.00
CA HIS A 99 6.51 14.85 7.03
C HIS A 99 7.98 15.04 7.45
N SER A 100 8.92 14.26 6.91
CA SER A 100 10.35 14.46 7.22
C SER A 100 10.86 15.75 6.59
N THR A 101 11.47 16.64 7.36
CA THR A 101 12.02 17.91 6.85
C THR A 101 13.26 17.64 5.97
N PRO A 102 13.57 18.48 4.96
CA PRO A 102 14.73 18.26 4.07
C PRO A 102 16.10 18.44 4.74
N ASN A 103 16.16 18.81 6.03
CA ASN A 103 17.38 19.10 6.77
C ASN A 103 17.63 18.10 7.91
N CYS A 104 17.55 16.81 7.62
CA CYS A 104 18.22 15.78 8.41
C CYS A 104 19.32 15.13 7.57
N LEU A 105 20.13 15.95 6.91
CA LEU A 105 21.51 15.59 6.65
C LEU A 105 22.26 16.15 7.86
N GLU A 106 22.96 15.28 8.57
CA GLU A 106 24.08 15.48 9.51
C GLU A 106 23.90 14.53 10.70
N ASP A 107 24.53 13.36 10.53
CA ASP A 107 25.02 12.45 11.57
C ASP A 107 24.01 11.84 12.57
N ASP A 108 23.45 10.69 12.18
CA ASP A 108 23.25 9.59 13.13
C ASP A 108 23.77 8.30 12.50
N THR A 109 25.08 8.19 12.54
CA THR A 109 25.82 6.97 12.33
C THR A 109 25.51 5.98 13.46
N GLU A 110 24.36 5.28 13.46
CA GLU A 110 24.19 3.93 14.07
C GLU A 110 22.77 3.37 13.87
N CYS A 111 22.54 2.71 12.74
CA CYS A 111 21.69 1.52 12.69
C CYS A 111 22.23 0.62 11.59
N VAL A 112 23.46 0.12 11.80
CA VAL A 112 23.90 -1.09 11.12
C VAL A 112 23.05 -2.23 11.68
N ILE A 113 21.86 -2.43 11.10
CA ILE A 113 21.20 -3.72 11.18
C ILE A 113 22.19 -4.68 10.50
N PRO A 114 22.75 -5.68 11.20
CA PRO A 114 23.57 -6.67 10.53
C PRO A 114 22.76 -7.24 9.37
N GLU A 115 23.41 -7.49 8.24
CA GLU A 115 22.88 -8.26 7.11
C GLU A 115 22.59 -9.70 7.55
N ASN A 116 21.65 -9.87 8.47
CA ASN A 116 21.01 -11.13 8.69
C ASN A 116 19.76 -11.06 7.83
N ASP A 117 19.90 -11.59 6.62
CA ASP A 117 18.78 -12.11 5.86
C ASP A 117 17.77 -12.72 6.84
N CYS A 118 16.53 -12.27 6.77
CA CYS A 118 15.46 -12.73 7.64
C CYS A 118 15.17 -14.20 7.33
N GLU A 119 16.02 -15.10 7.84
CA GLU A 119 15.80 -16.52 7.88
C GLU A 119 14.72 -16.77 8.94
N GLY A 120 13.59 -17.32 8.48
CA GLY A 120 12.40 -17.48 9.28
C GLY A 120 12.55 -18.38 10.51
N ILE A 121 11.39 -18.75 11.07
CA ILE A 121 11.08 -19.41 12.36
C ILE A 121 11.94 -20.64 12.79
N VAL A 122 12.90 -21.11 12.00
CA VAL A 122 13.65 -22.35 12.24
C VAL A 122 14.71 -22.30 13.35
N ASP A 123 15.11 -21.13 13.86
CA ASP A 123 16.16 -21.05 14.89
C ASP A 123 15.69 -21.13 16.35
N CYS A 124 14.39 -21.23 16.60
CA CYS A 124 13.88 -21.48 17.97
C CYS A 124 14.15 -22.93 18.46
N VAL A 125 14.48 -23.85 17.54
CA VAL A 125 14.68 -25.27 17.89
C VAL A 125 16.13 -25.55 18.35
N LYS A 126 17.14 -24.86 17.80
CA LYS A 126 18.55 -25.19 18.08
C LYS A 126 19.01 -24.80 19.50
N LYS A 127 18.38 -23.81 20.14
CA LYS A 127 18.69 -23.43 21.54
C LYS A 127 18.09 -24.37 22.59
N SER A 128 17.24 -25.32 22.20
CA SER A 128 16.58 -26.24 23.13
C SER A 128 17.30 -27.58 23.32
N LEU A 129 18.40 -27.83 22.59
CA LEU A 129 19.15 -29.10 22.62
C LEU A 129 20.57 -29.00 23.19
N THR A 130 20.91 -27.87 23.83
CA THR A 130 22.13 -27.75 24.64
C THR A 130 21.75 -27.35 26.07
N LYS A 131 21.34 -28.34 26.84
CA LYS A 131 21.44 -28.37 28.30
C LYS A 131 21.97 -29.71 28.73
#